data_AF-A0A7W1K9U1-F1
#
_entry.id   AF-A0A7W1K9U1-F1
#
_cell.length_a   1.000
_cell.length_b   1.000
_cell.length_c   1.000
_cell.angle_alpha   90.00
_cell.angle_beta   90.00
_cell.angle_gamma   90.00
#
_symmetry.space_group_name_H-M   'P 1'
#
loop_
_entity.id
_entity.type
_entity.pdbx_description
1 polymer ?
#
loop_
_entity_poly.entity_id
_entity_poly.type
_entity_poly.pdbx_seq_one_letter_code
_entity_poly.pdbx_strand_id
1 'polypeptide(L)'
;MTLTLTLREAPAAPLRAEALCPDRLAGLSRAEIERLELWHGNRRATLGELFAVSGAGAEDVRVVGDLGRVACLGAGMTGGRLTVEGNAGPHAGAGMGDGELIVEGDVGDWAGAEMRGGRLIVRGSAGRRLGGAYA
;
A
#
# COMPACT_ATOMS: atom_id res chain seq x y z
N MET A 1 9.63 -1.54 15.72
CA MET A 1 8.26 -1.08 16.10
C MET A 1 7.45 -1.01 14.82
N THR A 2 6.17 -1.38 14.88
CA THR A 2 5.31 -1.48 13.70
C THR A 2 4.35 -0.28 13.66
N LEU A 3 4.22 0.36 12.49
CA LEU A 3 3.21 1.38 12.21
C LEU A 3 1.98 0.70 11.61
N THR A 4 0.81 0.92 12.21
CA THR A 4 -0.45 0.34 11.74
C THR A 4 -1.37 1.43 11.21
N LEU A 5 -1.84 1.23 9.98
CA LEU A 5 -2.80 2.08 9.27
C LEU A 5 -4.09 1.30 9.08
N THR A 6 -5.12 1.65 9.85
CA THR A 6 -6.42 0.97 9.79
C THR A 6 -7.41 1.81 9.00
N LEU A 7 -7.87 1.31 7.86
CA LEU A 7 -8.87 1.96 7.03
C LEU A 7 -10.16 2.14 7.83
N ARG A 8 -10.68 3.36 7.86
CA ARG A 8 -11.87 3.69 8.68
C ARG A 8 -13.16 3.18 8.06
N GLU A 9 -13.29 3.34 6.74
CA GLU A 9 -14.46 2.93 5.97
C GLU A 9 -14.01 2.47 4.58
N ALA A 10 -14.73 1.50 4.01
CA ALA A 10 -14.47 1.04 2.65
C ALA A 10 -14.69 2.20 1.66
N PRO A 11 -13.70 2.56 0.83
CA PRO A 11 -13.79 3.76 0.02
C PRO A 11 -14.82 3.57 -1.11
N ALA A 12 -15.77 4.50 -1.20
CA ALA A 12 -16.83 4.50 -2.22
C ALA A 12 -16.30 4.74 -3.65
N ALA A 13 -15.12 5.34 -3.79
CA ALA A 13 -14.36 5.53 -5.03
C ALA A 13 -12.95 4.92 -4.88
N PRO A 14 -12.26 4.58 -5.98
CA PRO A 14 -10.89 4.05 -5.90
C PRO A 14 -9.96 4.99 -5.13
N LEU A 15 -9.18 4.43 -4.22
CA LEU A 15 -8.15 5.15 -3.47
C LEU A 15 -6.78 4.79 -4.07
N ARG A 16 -5.94 5.77 -4.36
CA ARG A 16 -4.56 5.53 -4.78
C ARG A 16 -3.63 5.83 -3.61
N ALA A 17 -2.84 4.82 -3.25
CA ALA A 17 -2.06 4.78 -2.03
C ALA A 17 -0.55 4.74 -2.30
N GLU A 18 -0.07 5.48 -3.30
CA GLU A 18 1.37 5.54 -3.62
C GLU A 18 2.22 6.08 -2.46
N ALA A 19 1.62 6.83 -1.53
CA ALA A 19 2.30 7.30 -0.32
C ALA A 19 2.40 6.22 0.77
N LEU A 20 1.65 5.12 0.68
CA LEU A 20 1.65 4.03 1.65
C LEU A 20 2.75 3.02 1.31
N CYS A 21 4.00 3.44 1.48
CA CYS A 21 5.16 2.58 1.47
C CYS A 21 6.15 2.96 2.58
N PRO A 22 6.83 1.97 3.21
CA PRO A 22 7.84 2.18 4.25
C PRO A 22 8.83 3.32 3.99
N ASP A 23 9.42 3.36 2.79
CA ASP A 23 10.39 4.37 2.39
C ASP A 23 9.84 5.81 2.49
N ARG A 24 8.60 6.05 2.06
CA ARG A 24 7.95 7.37 2.14
C ARG A 24 7.49 7.75 3.53
N LEU A 25 7.27 6.75 4.38
CA LEU A 25 6.84 6.94 5.77
C LEU A 25 8.03 7.09 6.72
N ALA A 26 9.23 6.70 6.28
CA ALA A 26 10.45 6.77 7.07
C ALA A 26 10.79 8.21 7.47
N GLY A 27 11.12 8.39 8.75
CA GLY A 27 11.47 9.70 9.33
C GLY A 27 10.28 10.63 9.60
N LEU A 28 9.07 10.31 9.15
CA LEU A 28 7.88 11.13 9.42
C LEU A 28 7.32 10.86 10.82
N SER A 29 6.90 11.93 11.48
CA SER A 29 6.07 11.85 12.68
C SER A 29 4.65 11.39 12.32
N ARG A 30 3.91 10.88 13.32
CA ARG A 30 2.50 10.51 13.14
C ARG A 30 1.66 11.64 12.54
N ALA A 31 1.86 12.88 13.01
CA ALA A 31 1.10 14.04 12.52
C ALA A 31 1.45 14.42 11.07
N GLU A 32 2.66 14.11 10.61
CA GLU A 32 3.03 14.26 9.20
C GLU A 32 2.43 13.14 8.35
N ILE A 33 2.47 11.90 8.84
CA ILE A 33 1.83 10.74 8.19
C ILE A 33 0.34 11.00 8.01
N GLU A 34 -0.37 11.46 9.05
CA GLU A 34 -1.80 11.77 8.99
C GLU A 34 -2.14 12.89 7.99
N ARG A 35 -1.18 13.76 7.62
CA ARG A 35 -1.37 14.84 6.64
C ARG A 35 -1.01 14.46 5.21
N LEU A 36 -0.42 13.28 4.98
CA LEU A 36 -0.09 12.82 3.63
C LEU A 36 -1.36 12.78 2.78
N GLU A 37 -1.28 13.33 1.57
CA GLU A 37 -2.42 13.36 0.66
C GLU A 37 -2.48 12.11 -0.21
N LEU A 38 -3.66 11.51 -0.28
CA LEU A 38 -3.99 10.41 -1.17
C LEU A 38 -5.05 10.87 -2.19
N TRP A 39 -5.07 10.21 -3.35
CA TRP A 39 -6.11 10.44 -4.36
C TRP A 39 -7.30 9.52 -4.09
N HIS A 40 -8.46 10.09 -3.79
CA HIS A 40 -9.72 9.37 -3.64
C HIS A 40 -10.66 9.75 -4.79
N GLY A 41 -10.76 8.89 -5.79
CA GLY A 41 -11.41 9.23 -7.05
C GLY A 41 -10.73 10.43 -7.72
N ASN A 42 -11.45 11.56 -7.83
CA ASN A 42 -10.97 12.81 -8.43
C ASN A 42 -10.62 13.89 -7.39
N ARG A 43 -10.64 13.58 -6.10
CA ARG A 43 -10.30 14.52 -5.02
C ARG A 43 -9.06 14.08 -4.24
N ARG A 44 -8.45 15.03 -3.54
CA ARG A 44 -7.47 14.76 -2.49
C ARG A 44 -8.19 14.53 -1.16
N ALA A 45 -7.65 13.62 -0.37
CA ALA A 45 -8.02 13.39 1.02
C ALA A 45 -6.75 13.12 1.82
N THR A 46 -6.74 13.48 3.10
CA THR A 46 -5.58 13.20 3.94
C THR A 46 -5.61 11.75 4.43
N LEU A 47 -4.44 11.20 4.73
CA LEU A 47 -4.33 9.85 5.25
C LEU A 47 -5.09 9.72 6.59
N GLY A 48 -5.07 10.74 7.46
CA GLY A 48 -5.78 10.72 8.74
C GLY A 48 -7.31 10.73 8.61
N GLU A 49 -7.84 11.31 7.53
CA GLU A 49 -9.27 11.24 7.18
C GLU A 49 -9.69 9.82 6.80
N LEU A 50 -8.80 9.07 6.14
CA LEU A 50 -9.10 7.75 5.57
C LEU A 50 -8.68 6.58 6.47
N PHE A 51 -7.61 6.77 7.24
CA PHE A 51 -6.98 5.76 8.08
C PHE A 51 -6.81 6.27 9.51
N ALA A 52 -7.05 5.39 10.48
CA ALA A 52 -6.56 5.55 11.83
C ALA A 52 -5.07 5.14 11.87
N VAL A 53 -4.21 6.01 12.37
CA VAL A 53 -2.77 5.79 12.47
C VAL A 53 -2.41 5.44 13.91
N SER A 54 -1.70 4.33 14.11
CA SER A 54 -1.25 3.88 15.43
C SER A 54 0.11 3.19 15.36
N GLY A 55 0.78 3.04 16.49
CA GLY A 55 2.14 2.51 16.53
C GLY A 55 3.18 3.54 16.10
N ALA A 56 4.38 3.05 15.78
CA ALA A 56 5.54 3.88 15.46
C ALA A 56 6.56 3.09 14.63
N GLY A 57 7.41 3.82 13.88
CA GLY A 57 8.44 3.24 13.04
C GLY A 57 7.91 2.83 11.67
N ALA A 58 8.61 3.23 10.61
CA ALA A 58 8.19 2.99 9.23
C ALA A 58 8.87 1.77 8.59
N GLU A 59 9.75 1.07 9.31
CA GLU A 59 10.45 -0.11 8.75
C GLU A 59 9.55 -1.33 8.62
N ASP A 60 8.49 -1.42 9.43
CA ASP A 60 7.44 -2.43 9.34
C ASP A 60 6.09 -1.73 9.43
N VAL A 61 5.38 -1.70 8.30
CA VAL A 61 4.10 -1.02 8.13
C VAL A 61 3.03 -2.07 7.91
N ARG A 62 1.91 -1.93 8.62
CA ARG A 62 0.75 -2.82 8.52
C ARG A 62 -0.46 -2.02 8.10
N VAL A 63 -1.16 -2.44 7.05
CA VAL A 63 -2.36 -1.79 6.54
C VAL A 63 -3.52 -2.75 6.67
N VAL A 64 -4.60 -2.30 7.30
CA VAL A 64 -5.72 -3.15 7.74
C VAL A 64 -7.04 -2.60 7.24
N GLY A 65 -7.90 -3.45 6.68
CA GLY A 65 -9.27 -3.11 6.31
C GLY A 65 -9.69 -3.68 4.95
N ASP A 66 -10.80 -3.19 4.41
CA ASP A 66 -11.24 -3.53 3.05
C ASP A 66 -10.45 -2.74 1.99
N LEU A 67 -9.27 -3.27 1.66
CA LEU A 67 -8.27 -2.59 0.84
C LEU A 67 -8.35 -2.98 -0.65
N GLY A 68 -9.37 -3.75 -1.07
CA GLY A 68 -9.52 -4.22 -2.46
C GLY A 68 -9.71 -3.08 -3.48
N ARG A 69 -10.12 -1.90 -3.03
CA ARG A 69 -10.23 -0.67 -3.85
C ARG A 69 -9.08 0.32 -3.63
N VAL A 70 -8.06 -0.09 -2.88
CA VAL A 70 -6.87 0.70 -2.60
C VAL A 70 -5.75 0.26 -3.54
N ALA A 71 -5.55 1.03 -4.59
CA ALA A 71 -4.55 0.79 -5.62
C ALA A 71 -3.16 1.27 -5.18
N CYS A 72 -2.12 0.69 -5.80
CA CYS A 72 -0.74 1.13 -5.67
C CYS A 72 -0.13 1.00 -4.26
N LEU A 73 -0.67 0.12 -3.41
CA LEU A 73 -0.05 -0.20 -2.12
C LEU A 73 1.39 -0.70 -2.32
N GLY A 74 2.35 -0.10 -1.62
CA GLY A 74 3.76 -0.46 -1.76
C GLY A 74 4.39 -0.16 -3.12
N ALA A 75 3.73 0.64 -3.98
CA ALA A 75 4.30 1.02 -5.26
C ALA A 75 5.63 1.77 -5.07
N GLY A 76 6.67 1.34 -5.80
CA GLY A 76 8.00 1.93 -5.75
C GLY A 76 8.83 1.65 -4.50
N MET A 77 8.44 0.71 -3.62
CA MET A 77 9.22 0.38 -2.40
C MET A 77 10.69 0.02 -2.71
N THR A 78 11.66 0.58 -1.99
CA THR A 78 13.08 0.14 -2.02
C THR A 78 13.69 -0.06 -0.62
N GLY A 79 12.86 -0.49 0.34
CA GLY A 79 13.33 -1.00 1.65
C GLY A 79 12.25 -0.94 2.74
N GLY A 80 12.31 -1.88 3.69
CA GLY A 80 11.30 -2.07 4.74
C GLY A 80 10.27 -3.15 4.40
N ARG A 81 9.30 -3.34 5.31
CA ARG A 81 8.27 -4.38 5.23
C ARG A 81 6.88 -3.75 5.24
N LEU A 82 6.02 -4.18 4.33
CA LEU A 82 4.62 -3.78 4.24
C LEU A 82 3.73 -5.03 4.29
N THR A 83 2.88 -5.12 5.30
CA THR A 83 1.89 -6.20 5.43
C THR A 83 0.49 -5.63 5.18
N VAL A 84 -0.22 -6.21 4.22
CA VAL A 84 -1.62 -5.91 3.92
C VAL A 84 -2.48 -7.02 4.49
N GLU A 85 -3.28 -6.69 5.50
CA GLU A 85 -4.28 -7.61 6.05
C GLU A 85 -5.56 -7.54 5.23
N GLY A 86 -5.75 -8.55 4.39
CA GLY A 86 -6.86 -8.66 3.46
C GLY A 86 -6.42 -8.48 2.01
N ASN A 87 -7.34 -8.02 1.18
CA ASN A 87 -7.13 -7.90 -0.25
C ASN A 87 -6.46 -6.57 -0.60
N ALA A 88 -5.56 -6.54 -1.58
CA ALA A 88 -5.00 -5.31 -2.13
C ALA A 88 -5.62 -4.99 -3.50
N GLY A 89 -5.84 -3.71 -3.77
CA GLY A 89 -6.27 -3.26 -5.09
C GLY A 89 -5.21 -3.43 -6.18
N PRO A 90 -5.47 -2.92 -7.40
CA PRO A 90 -4.57 -3.08 -8.53
C PRO A 90 -3.24 -2.34 -8.31
N HIS A 91 -2.19 -2.78 -9.02
CA HIS A 91 -0.84 -2.22 -8.97
C HIS A 91 -0.14 -2.31 -7.62
N ALA A 92 -0.54 -3.25 -6.74
CA ALA A 92 0.19 -3.52 -5.51
C ALA A 92 1.66 -3.89 -5.82
N GLY A 93 2.63 -3.21 -5.20
CA GLY A 93 4.06 -3.43 -5.43
C GLY A 93 4.56 -3.03 -6.83
N ALA A 94 3.78 -2.26 -7.61
CA ALA A 94 4.23 -1.83 -8.93
C ALA A 94 5.51 -0.97 -8.83
N GLY A 95 6.53 -1.29 -9.64
CA GLY A 95 7.81 -0.58 -9.66
C GLY A 95 8.68 -0.80 -8.42
N MET A 96 8.33 -1.74 -7.53
CA MET A 96 9.09 -2.05 -6.32
C MET A 96 10.52 -2.48 -6.68
N GLY A 97 11.52 -1.89 -6.02
CA GLY A 97 12.94 -2.19 -6.23
C GLY A 97 13.60 -2.95 -5.07
N ASP A 98 13.11 -2.85 -3.84
CA ASP A 98 13.60 -3.63 -2.69
C ASP A 98 12.58 -3.65 -1.51
N GLY A 99 12.79 -4.51 -0.52
CA GLY A 99 11.92 -4.71 0.64
C GLY A 99 11.01 -5.92 0.52
N GLU A 100 10.00 -6.02 1.40
CA GLU A 100 9.03 -7.11 1.40
C GLU A 100 7.59 -6.57 1.50
N LEU A 101 6.76 -6.91 0.51
CA LEU A 101 5.32 -6.68 0.52
C LEU A 101 4.59 -8.02 0.65
N ILE A 102 3.84 -8.19 1.74
CA ILE A 102 3.01 -9.37 1.99
C ILE A 102 1.54 -8.96 1.94
N VAL A 103 0.76 -9.67 1.13
CA VAL A 103 -0.70 -9.52 1.06
C VAL A 103 -1.32 -10.84 1.53
N GLU A 104 -2.07 -10.78 2.64
CA GLU A 104 -2.70 -11.96 3.24
C GLU A 104 -3.93 -12.45 2.44
N GLY A 105 -4.51 -11.61 1.59
CA GLY A 105 -5.61 -11.96 0.70
C GLY A 105 -5.24 -11.93 -0.79
N ASP A 106 -6.21 -11.53 -1.60
CA ASP A 106 -6.07 -11.41 -3.05
C ASP A 106 -5.41 -10.09 -3.46
N VAL A 107 -4.76 -10.07 -4.62
CA VAL A 107 -4.27 -8.83 -5.25
C VAL A 107 -4.99 -8.58 -6.57
N GLY A 108 -5.29 -7.31 -6.84
CA GLY A 108 -5.86 -6.87 -8.11
C GLY A 108 -4.90 -6.99 -9.30
N ASP A 109 -5.37 -6.53 -10.46
CA ASP A 109 -4.60 -6.50 -11.69
C ASP A 109 -3.27 -5.72 -11.53
N TRP A 110 -2.26 -6.11 -12.31
CA TRP A 110 -0.95 -5.46 -12.36
C TRP A 110 -0.14 -5.48 -11.06
N ALA A 111 -0.43 -6.39 -10.14
CA ALA A 111 0.43 -6.59 -8.99
C ALA A 111 1.88 -6.86 -9.46
N GLY A 112 2.86 -6.23 -8.83
CA GLY A 112 4.28 -6.35 -9.16
C GLY A 112 4.67 -5.86 -10.57
N ALA A 113 3.81 -5.09 -11.25
CA ALA A 113 4.16 -4.56 -12.58
C ALA A 113 5.45 -3.75 -12.53
N GLU A 114 6.38 -3.98 -13.46
CA GLU A 114 7.70 -3.31 -13.49
C GLU A 114 8.56 -3.48 -12.21
N MET A 115 8.33 -4.52 -11.40
CA MET A 115 9.13 -4.80 -10.20
C MET A 115 10.59 -5.11 -10.58
N ARG A 116 11.54 -4.42 -9.95
CA ARG A 116 13.00 -4.49 -10.22
C ARG A 116 13.76 -5.27 -9.14
N GLY A 117 13.18 -5.43 -7.96
CA GLY A 117 13.77 -6.18 -6.85
C GLY A 117 12.86 -6.22 -5.61
N GLY A 118 13.32 -6.87 -4.54
CA GLY A 118 12.53 -7.14 -3.33
C GLY A 118 11.68 -8.42 -3.43
N ARG A 119 10.67 -8.54 -2.56
CA ARG A 119 9.72 -9.67 -2.53
C ARG A 119 8.27 -9.20 -2.45
N LEU A 120 7.43 -9.70 -3.34
CA LEU A 120 5.98 -9.61 -3.27
C LEU A 120 5.42 -11.01 -2.98
N ILE A 121 4.77 -11.18 -1.84
CA ILE A 121 4.16 -12.45 -1.40
C ILE A 121 2.64 -12.26 -1.36
N VAL A 122 1.93 -13.04 -2.16
CA VAL A 122 0.45 -13.05 -2.19
C VAL A 122 -0.02 -14.39 -1.66
N ARG A 123 -0.82 -14.38 -0.59
CA ARG A 123 -1.38 -15.60 0.02
C ARG A 123 -2.68 -16.06 -0.64
N GLY A 124 -3.43 -15.14 -1.25
CA GLY A 124 -4.60 -15.43 -2.05
C GLY A 124 -4.31 -15.57 -3.54
N SER A 125 -5.21 -15.06 -4.36
CA SER A 125 -5.14 -15.07 -5.82
C SER A 125 -4.58 -13.76 -6.37
N ALA A 126 -4.00 -13.81 -7.56
CA ALA A 126 -3.56 -12.62 -8.29
C ALA A 126 -4.46 -12.34 -9.50
N GLY A 127 -4.72 -11.06 -9.73
CA GLY A 127 -5.40 -10.56 -10.92
C GLY A 127 -4.57 -10.67 -12.20
N ARG A 128 -5.06 -10.03 -13.26
CA ARG A 128 -4.44 -10.08 -14.59
C ARG A 128 -3.15 -9.28 -14.62
N ARG A 129 -2.20 -9.69 -15.46
CA ARG A 129 -0.92 -8.98 -15.68
C ARG A 129 -0.04 -8.87 -14.42
N LEU A 130 -0.06 -9.89 -13.56
CA LEU A 130 0.93 -10.07 -12.49
C LEU A 130 2.35 -10.00 -13.09
N GLY A 131 3.20 -9.12 -12.55
CA GLY A 131 4.57 -8.91 -13.06
C GLY A 131 4.62 -8.32 -14.49
N GLY A 132 3.53 -7.74 -14.98
CA GLY A 132 3.44 -7.22 -16.34
C GLY A 132 4.30 -5.98 -16.60
N ALA A 133 4.56 -5.71 -17.87
CA ALA A 133 5.20 -4.47 -18.33
C ALA A 133 4.16 -3.47 -18.87
N TYR A 134 4.39 -2.17 -18.71
CA TYR A 134 3.57 -1.15 -19.36
C TYR A 134 3.99 -1.03 -20.83
N ALA A 135 3.06 -1.29 -21.74
CA ALA A 135 3.23 -1.14 -23.18
C ALA A 135 2.68 0.19 -23.67
#